data_AF-A0A329RKA5-F1
#
_entry.id   AF-A0A329RKA5-F1
#
_cell.length_a   1.000
_cell.length_b   1.000
_cell.length_c   1.000
_cell.angle_alpha   90.00
_cell.angle_beta   90.00
_cell.angle_gamma   90.00
#
_symmetry.space_group_name_H-M   'P 1'
#
loop_
_entity.id
_entity.type
_entity.pdbx_description
1 polymer ?
#
loop_
_entity_poly.entity_id
_entity_poly.type
_entity_poly.pdbx_seq_one_letter_code
_entity_poly.pdbx_strand_id
1 'polypeptide(L)'
;MVGISTRAMMLRLMIPPGSFILHLGAMYKMNQYDYPVLVVGGSDRSRRFHLVALFVISQETQPVVQAALLVLRRQFYWITHKHLLLRYAMDDCDQAECNALAAVFGDNPSYRFLMCFFHVVKKVQVAIKPFSSGAAATVLREVYDLHFVRSLVSYLEMLRAVLKLWLGEPGACDVPLTAVSTPSGMLWEWLVMPQGLSNAPATFNRLVTQLFRPHQAYAQTYFDDIVVHSRAEHGKSDVESHVGHLRAVLECMHISKLNGNLDKCVFGAEEIPFLGYFIGKRDLRADPATVKAIVEWPVPKNQKDLR
;
A
#
# COMPACT_ATOMS: atom_id res chain seq x y z
N MET A 1 -29.05 -18.09 -3.05
CA MET A 1 -27.98 -17.79 -4.02
C MET A 1 -28.25 -18.57 -5.30
N VAL A 2 -28.09 -17.94 -6.46
CA VAL A 2 -28.21 -18.57 -7.78
C VAL A 2 -26.91 -18.34 -8.55
N GLY A 3 -26.31 -19.41 -9.08
CA GLY A 3 -25.05 -19.34 -9.81
C GLY A 3 -25.22 -19.69 -11.29
N ILE A 4 -24.53 -18.97 -12.18
CA ILE A 4 -24.51 -19.20 -13.62
C ILE A 4 -23.04 -19.42 -14.06
N SER A 5 -22.79 -20.55 -14.71
CA SER A 5 -21.52 -20.86 -15.37
C SER A 5 -21.77 -21.85 -16.51
N THR A 6 -20.84 -21.93 -17.46
CA THR A 6 -20.86 -22.92 -18.55
C THR A 6 -19.68 -23.87 -18.46
N ARG A 7 -19.79 -25.04 -19.11
CA ARG A 7 -18.68 -25.99 -19.22
C ARG A 7 -17.43 -25.34 -19.79
N ALA A 8 -17.57 -24.54 -20.85
CA ALA A 8 -16.47 -23.81 -21.47
C ALA A 8 -15.79 -22.82 -20.52
N MET A 9 -16.57 -22.13 -19.67
CA MET A 9 -16.03 -21.18 -18.69
C MET A 9 -15.25 -21.91 -17.58
N MET A 10 -15.79 -23.03 -17.07
CA MET A 10 -15.13 -23.84 -16.05
C MET A 10 -13.82 -24.48 -16.53
N LEU A 11 -13.78 -24.94 -17.79
CA LEU A 11 -12.58 -25.53 -18.38
C LEU A 11 -11.42 -24.53 -18.48
N ARG A 12 -11.66 -23.21 -18.42
CA ARG A 12 -10.58 -22.22 -18.38
C ARG A 12 -9.72 -22.31 -17.12
N LEU A 13 -10.27 -22.85 -16.03
CA LEU A 13 -9.53 -23.09 -14.80
C LEU A 13 -8.64 -24.35 -14.84
N MET A 14 -8.66 -25.13 -15.93
CA MET A 14 -7.78 -26.31 -16.07
C MET A 14 -6.33 -25.98 -16.41
N ILE A 15 -6.02 -24.71 -16.70
CA ILE A 15 -4.64 -24.26 -16.89
C ILE A 15 -3.84 -24.37 -15.56
N PRO A 16 -2.51 -24.47 -15.62
CA PRO A 16 -1.69 -24.62 -14.42
C PRO A 16 -2.00 -23.54 -13.36
N PRO A 17 -2.17 -23.89 -12.07
CA PRO A 17 -2.56 -22.92 -11.03
C PRO A 17 -1.67 -21.67 -10.91
N GLY A 18 -0.39 -21.76 -11.31
CA GLY A 18 0.54 -20.63 -11.31
C GLY A 18 0.47 -19.74 -12.55
N SER A 19 -0.28 -20.11 -13.59
CA SER A 19 -0.37 -19.36 -14.85
C SER A 19 -1.52 -18.34 -14.87
N PHE A 20 -2.40 -18.34 -13.88
CA PHE A 20 -3.50 -17.40 -13.76
C PHE A 20 -3.68 -16.88 -12.34
N ILE A 21 -4.47 -15.81 -12.20
CA ILE A 21 -4.92 -15.25 -10.94
C ILE A 21 -6.44 -15.31 -10.95
N LEU A 22 -7.05 -15.92 -9.93
CA LEU A 22 -8.51 -15.90 -9.76
C LEU A 22 -8.91 -14.54 -9.17
N HIS A 23 -9.91 -13.91 -9.76
CA HIS A 23 -10.49 -12.65 -9.32
C HIS A 23 -11.87 -12.91 -8.73
N LEU A 24 -12.08 -12.35 -7.56
CA LEU A 24 -13.40 -11.98 -7.07
C LEU A 24 -13.49 -10.45 -7.17
N GLY A 25 -14.68 -9.90 -7.42
CA GLY A 25 -14.84 -8.44 -7.36
C GLY A 25 -15.45 -7.79 -8.60
N ALA A 26 -16.75 -7.97 -8.77
CA ALA A 26 -17.58 -6.91 -9.34
C ALA A 26 -19.02 -7.07 -8.84
N MET A 27 -19.27 -6.67 -7.59
CA MET A 27 -20.62 -6.64 -7.03
C MET A 27 -21.41 -5.50 -7.68
N TYR A 28 -22.18 -5.86 -8.70
CA TYR A 28 -23.19 -4.98 -9.26
C TYR A 28 -24.51 -5.21 -8.53
N LYS A 29 -25.17 -4.14 -8.11
CA LYS A 29 -26.56 -4.17 -7.67
C LYS A 29 -27.44 -4.14 -8.92
N MET A 30 -28.13 -5.25 -9.21
CA MET A 30 -28.90 -5.38 -10.46
C MET A 30 -30.22 -4.61 -10.46
N ASN A 31 -30.77 -4.22 -9.30
CA ASN A 31 -32.09 -3.60 -9.20
C ASN A 31 -32.25 -2.75 -7.92
N GLN A 32 -33.43 -2.16 -7.75
CA GLN A 32 -33.84 -1.35 -6.58
C GLN A 32 -33.86 -2.13 -5.25
N TYR A 33 -33.70 -3.47 -5.29
CA TYR A 33 -33.66 -4.36 -4.14
C TYR A 33 -32.22 -4.77 -3.76
N ASP A 34 -31.21 -4.21 -4.42
CA ASP A 34 -29.80 -4.24 -4.02
C ASP A 34 -29.13 -5.63 -3.92
N TYR A 35 -29.63 -6.66 -4.61
CA TYR A 35 -28.98 -7.97 -4.61
C TYR A 35 -27.57 -7.93 -5.25
N PRO A 36 -26.51 -8.30 -4.52
CA PRO A 36 -25.16 -8.30 -5.05
C PRO A 36 -24.91 -9.48 -6.00
N VAL A 37 -24.05 -9.23 -6.98
CA VAL A 37 -23.59 -10.23 -7.95
C VAL A 37 -22.10 -10.48 -7.74
N LEU A 38 -21.75 -11.64 -7.18
CA LEU A 38 -20.36 -12.06 -7.11
C LEU A 38 -19.89 -12.53 -8.48
N VAL A 39 -18.95 -11.79 -9.07
CA VAL A 39 -18.29 -12.14 -10.34
C VAL A 39 -17.02 -12.90 -10.04
N VAL A 40 -16.90 -14.10 -10.61
CA VAL A 40 -15.69 -14.91 -10.53
C VAL A 40 -15.07 -15.02 -11.91
N GLY A 41 -13.81 -14.64 -12.03
CA GLY A 41 -13.06 -14.80 -13.28
C GLY A 41 -11.59 -15.10 -13.03
N GLY A 42 -10.86 -15.43 -14.08
CA GLY A 42 -9.41 -15.60 -14.04
C GLY A 42 -8.73 -14.68 -15.03
N SER A 43 -7.60 -14.06 -14.65
CA SER A 43 -6.74 -13.36 -15.61
C SER A 43 -5.44 -14.12 -15.82
N ASP A 44 -5.00 -14.14 -17.09
CA ASP A 44 -3.75 -14.75 -17.50
C ASP A 44 -2.67 -13.70 -17.84
N ARG A 45 -1.48 -14.16 -18.22
CA ARG A 45 -0.36 -13.28 -18.64
C ARG A 45 -0.63 -12.49 -19.91
N SER A 46 -1.64 -12.88 -20.70
CA SER A 46 -2.07 -12.09 -21.87
C SER A 46 -2.93 -10.89 -21.47
N ARG A 47 -3.10 -10.64 -20.16
CA ARG A 47 -3.87 -9.53 -19.58
C ARG A 47 -5.35 -9.61 -19.97
N ARG A 48 -5.82 -10.82 -20.27
CA ARG A 48 -7.22 -11.06 -20.60
C ARG A 48 -7.94 -11.59 -19.37
N PHE A 49 -9.04 -10.93 -19.05
CA PHE A 49 -9.99 -11.44 -18.07
C PHE A 49 -10.85 -12.52 -18.72
N HIS A 50 -11.08 -13.59 -17.98
CA HIS A 50 -11.89 -14.72 -18.40
C HIS A 50 -12.96 -14.98 -17.35
N LEU A 51 -14.20 -14.69 -17.70
CA LEU A 51 -15.33 -14.97 -16.82
C LEU A 51 -15.45 -16.48 -16.59
N VAL A 52 -15.60 -16.87 -15.32
CA VAL A 52 -15.74 -18.26 -14.89
C VAL A 52 -17.15 -18.51 -14.37
N ALA A 53 -17.65 -17.66 -13.49
CA ALA A 53 -19.00 -17.79 -12.93
C ALA A 53 -19.57 -16.44 -12.47
N LEU A 54 -20.88 -16.37 -12.39
CA LEU A 54 -21.63 -15.27 -11.77
C LEU A 54 -22.54 -15.85 -10.70
N PHE A 55 -22.56 -15.26 -9.51
CA PHE A 55 -23.47 -15.67 -8.44
C PHE A 55 -24.31 -14.49 -7.97
N VAL A 56 -25.63 -14.58 -8.09
CA VAL A 56 -26.56 -13.68 -7.41
C VAL A 56 -26.66 -14.15 -5.96
N ILE A 57 -26.14 -13.33 -5.05
CA ILE A 57 -26.07 -13.61 -3.61
C ILE A 57 -27.06 -12.72 -2.85
N SER A 58 -27.43 -13.13 -1.64
CA SER A 58 -28.38 -12.37 -0.81
C SER A 58 -27.70 -11.24 -0.05
N GLN A 59 -26.44 -11.44 0.36
CA GLN A 59 -25.63 -10.48 1.09
C GLN A 59 -24.14 -10.77 0.90
N GLU A 60 -23.31 -9.75 1.08
CA GLU A 60 -21.84 -9.79 0.95
C GLU A 60 -21.21 -10.25 2.28
N THR A 61 -21.61 -11.43 2.77
CA THR A 61 -21.06 -11.99 4.02
C THR A 61 -20.24 -13.23 3.75
N GLN A 62 -19.26 -13.48 4.63
CA GLN A 62 -18.33 -14.61 4.49
C GLN A 62 -19.04 -15.95 4.26
N PRO A 63 -20.10 -16.34 5.02
CA PRO A 63 -20.76 -17.63 4.79
C PRO A 63 -21.37 -17.76 3.39
N VAL A 64 -21.88 -16.67 2.83
CA VAL A 64 -22.53 -16.66 1.51
C VAL A 64 -21.50 -16.75 0.39
N VAL A 65 -20.43 -15.97 0.48
CA VAL A 65 -19.31 -16.01 -0.48
C VAL A 65 -18.60 -17.37 -0.42
N GLN A 66 -18.35 -17.89 0.78
CA GLN A 66 -17.76 -19.21 0.98
C GLN A 66 -18.60 -20.32 0.36
N ALA A 67 -19.93 -20.27 0.52
CA ALA A 67 -20.83 -21.21 -0.13
C ALA A 67 -20.74 -21.13 -1.67
N ALA A 68 -20.64 -19.93 -2.25
CA ALA A 68 -20.44 -19.73 -3.69
C ALA A 68 -19.16 -20.40 -4.20
N LEU A 69 -18.05 -20.20 -3.50
CA LEU A 69 -16.75 -20.77 -3.84
C LEU A 69 -16.71 -22.30 -3.68
N LEU A 70 -17.39 -22.85 -2.68
CA LEU A 70 -17.54 -24.31 -2.53
C LEU A 70 -18.38 -24.92 -3.66
N VAL A 71 -19.45 -24.25 -4.07
CA VAL A 71 -20.25 -24.66 -5.24
C VAL A 71 -19.40 -24.62 -6.51
N LEU A 72 -18.59 -23.58 -6.69
CA LEU A 72 -17.63 -23.47 -7.80
C LEU A 72 -16.65 -24.65 -7.83
N ARG A 73 -16.03 -24.99 -6.69
CA ARG A 73 -15.12 -26.16 -6.59
C ARG A 73 -15.82 -27.46 -6.92
N ARG A 74 -17.03 -27.66 -6.39
CA ARG A 74 -17.85 -28.84 -6.66
C ARG A 74 -18.15 -28.93 -8.16
N GLN A 75 -18.64 -27.86 -8.77
CA GLN A 75 -18.99 -27.83 -10.20
C GLN A 75 -17.77 -28.09 -11.09
N PHE A 76 -16.61 -27.50 -10.76
CA PHE A 76 -15.35 -27.79 -11.46
C PHE A 76 -14.98 -29.28 -11.38
N TYR A 77 -15.09 -29.90 -10.20
CA TYR A 77 -14.84 -31.33 -10.03
C TYR A 77 -15.80 -32.20 -10.86
N TRP A 78 -17.09 -31.89 -10.86
CA TRP A 78 -18.08 -32.62 -11.66
C TRP A 78 -17.79 -32.55 -13.17
N ILE A 79 -17.27 -31.43 -13.66
CA ILE A 79 -16.99 -31.23 -15.09
C ILE A 79 -15.66 -31.84 -15.52
N THR A 80 -14.65 -31.78 -14.65
CA THR A 80 -13.25 -32.08 -15.02
C THR A 80 -12.70 -33.35 -14.38
N HIS A 81 -13.39 -33.89 -13.36
CA HIS A 81 -12.91 -34.93 -12.46
C HIS A 81 -11.58 -34.59 -11.77
N LYS A 82 -11.27 -33.30 -11.63
CA LYS A 82 -10.07 -32.78 -10.94
C LYS A 82 -10.46 -31.82 -9.83
N HIS A 83 -9.67 -31.78 -8.77
CA HIS A 83 -9.82 -30.75 -7.75
C HIS A 83 -9.30 -29.41 -8.29
N LEU A 84 -10.10 -28.35 -8.10
CA LEU A 84 -9.66 -26.99 -8.41
C LEU A 84 -8.54 -26.60 -7.45
N LEU A 85 -7.32 -26.53 -7.96
CA LEU A 85 -6.14 -26.06 -7.23
C LEU A 85 -5.93 -24.58 -7.58
N LEU A 86 -5.85 -23.75 -6.55
CA LEU A 86 -5.63 -22.33 -6.71
C LEU A 86 -4.31 -21.92 -6.05
N ARG A 87 -3.48 -21.17 -6.79
CA ARG A 87 -2.23 -20.61 -6.27
C ARG A 87 -2.35 -19.12 -5.92
N TYR A 88 -3.07 -18.35 -6.74
CA TYR A 88 -3.22 -16.92 -6.56
C TYR A 88 -4.70 -16.52 -6.65
N ALA A 89 -5.21 -15.86 -5.62
CA ALA A 89 -6.49 -15.16 -5.67
C ALA A 89 -6.26 -13.66 -5.43
N MET A 90 -7.04 -12.82 -6.10
CA MET A 90 -7.04 -11.39 -5.94
C MET A 90 -8.45 -10.90 -5.68
N ASP A 91 -8.58 -9.99 -4.73
CA ASP A 91 -9.82 -9.29 -4.40
C ASP A 91 -9.50 -7.89 -3.81
N ASP A 92 -10.51 -7.03 -3.73
CA ASP A 92 -10.50 -5.65 -3.21
C ASP A 92 -10.22 -5.55 -1.70
N CYS A 93 -9.93 -6.68 -1.05
CA CYS A 93 -9.64 -6.77 0.38
C CYS A 93 -10.88 -6.58 1.26
N ASP A 94 -12.06 -6.90 0.74
CA ASP A 94 -13.25 -7.02 1.59
C ASP A 94 -13.08 -8.19 2.56
N GLN A 95 -13.40 -7.97 3.84
CA GLN A 95 -13.12 -8.93 4.90
C GLN A 95 -13.91 -10.24 4.70
N ALA A 96 -15.13 -10.19 4.16
CA ALA A 96 -15.94 -11.37 3.92
C ALA A 96 -15.37 -12.24 2.80
N GLU A 97 -14.97 -11.61 1.69
CA GLU A 97 -14.39 -12.29 0.53
C GLU A 97 -13.00 -12.89 0.84
N CYS A 98 -12.14 -12.11 1.50
CA CYS A 98 -10.82 -12.57 1.93
C CYS A 98 -10.90 -13.80 2.83
N ASN A 99 -11.77 -13.75 3.84
CA ASN A 99 -11.95 -14.87 4.76
C ASN A 99 -12.57 -16.08 4.06
N ALA A 100 -13.51 -15.87 3.14
CA ALA A 100 -14.11 -16.95 2.36
C ALA A 100 -13.09 -17.63 1.45
N LEU A 101 -12.24 -16.88 0.76
CA LEU A 101 -11.15 -17.42 -0.06
C LEU A 101 -10.16 -18.22 0.79
N ALA A 102 -9.76 -17.69 1.95
CA ALA A 102 -8.88 -18.39 2.88
C ALA A 102 -9.51 -19.69 3.40
N ALA A 103 -10.79 -19.68 3.77
CA ALA A 103 -11.50 -20.88 4.23
C ALA A 103 -11.65 -21.95 3.14
N VAL A 104 -11.72 -21.57 1.87
CA VAL A 104 -11.97 -22.51 0.76
C VAL A 104 -10.69 -23.01 0.10
N PHE A 105 -9.63 -22.20 0.05
CA PHE A 105 -8.40 -22.51 -0.67
C PHE A 105 -7.12 -22.45 0.21
N GLY A 106 -7.23 -22.00 1.46
CA GLY A 106 -6.09 -21.78 2.36
C GLY A 106 -5.36 -23.04 2.79
N ASP A 107 -6.01 -24.21 2.71
CA ASP A 107 -5.37 -25.51 3.00
C ASP A 107 -4.23 -25.85 2.00
N ASN A 108 -4.15 -25.15 0.87
CA ASN A 108 -3.04 -25.27 -0.05
C ASN A 108 -1.85 -24.40 0.41
N PRO A 109 -0.69 -24.97 0.80
CA PRO A 109 0.46 -24.19 1.28
C PRO A 109 1.05 -23.24 0.21
N SER A 110 0.77 -23.50 -1.07
CA SER A 110 1.17 -22.64 -2.18
C SER A 110 0.18 -21.50 -2.46
N TYR A 111 -0.99 -21.49 -1.81
CA TYR A 111 -1.99 -20.44 -1.98
C TYR A 111 -1.48 -19.10 -1.44
N ARG A 112 -1.73 -18.03 -2.19
CA ARG A 112 -1.41 -16.65 -1.83
C ARG A 112 -2.58 -15.75 -2.20
N PHE A 113 -3.05 -14.99 -1.23
CA PHE A 113 -3.96 -13.88 -1.46
C PHE A 113 -3.16 -12.66 -1.94
N LEU A 114 -3.68 -11.95 -2.95
CA LEU A 114 -3.10 -10.76 -3.53
C LEU A 114 -4.08 -9.60 -3.34
N MET A 115 -3.60 -8.45 -2.89
CA MET A 115 -4.42 -7.23 -2.89
C MET A 115 -4.79 -6.84 -4.34
N CYS A 116 -5.94 -6.19 -4.49
CA CYS A 116 -6.42 -5.76 -5.79
C CYS A 116 -5.44 -4.85 -6.54
N PHE A 117 -4.97 -5.35 -7.67
CA PHE A 117 -4.10 -4.64 -8.59
C PHE A 117 -4.84 -3.55 -9.37
N PHE A 118 -6.15 -3.65 -9.58
CA PHE A 118 -6.91 -2.66 -10.34
C PHE A 118 -6.95 -1.28 -9.66
N HIS A 119 -6.90 -1.23 -8.32
CA HIS A 119 -6.72 0.03 -7.59
C HIS A 119 -5.38 0.71 -7.92
N VAL A 120 -4.31 -0.08 -8.02
CA VAL A 120 -2.98 0.42 -8.45
C VAL A 120 -3.06 0.93 -9.89
N VAL A 121 -3.62 0.13 -10.81
CA VAL A 121 -3.76 0.51 -12.22
C VAL A 121 -4.58 1.78 -12.39
N LYS A 122 -5.70 1.94 -11.66
CA LYS A 122 -6.52 3.16 -11.69
C LYS A 122 -5.71 4.39 -11.29
N LYS A 123 -4.87 4.29 -10.25
CA LYS A 123 -3.99 5.39 -9.81
C LYS A 123 -2.90 5.67 -10.83
N VAL A 124 -2.27 4.63 -11.39
CA VAL A 124 -1.26 4.74 -12.45
C VAL A 124 -1.86 5.42 -13.68
N GLN A 125 -3.04 5.01 -14.13
CA GLN A 125 -3.73 5.61 -15.28
C GLN A 125 -4.01 7.10 -15.08
N VAL A 126 -4.36 7.52 -13.86
CA VAL A 126 -4.52 8.95 -13.53
C VAL A 126 -3.19 9.68 -13.59
N ALA A 127 -2.13 9.09 -13.03
CA ALA A 127 -0.81 9.70 -12.97
C ALA A 127 -0.15 9.86 -14.35
N ILE A 128 -0.39 8.94 -15.28
CA ILE A 128 0.18 8.98 -16.64
C ILE A 128 -0.67 9.75 -17.65
N LYS A 129 -1.83 10.30 -17.26
CA LYS A 129 -2.66 11.13 -18.16
C LYS A 129 -1.89 12.25 -18.86
N PRO A 130 -0.93 12.95 -18.21
CA PRO A 130 -0.16 14.01 -18.86
C PRO A 130 0.88 13.50 -19.87
N PHE A 131 1.14 12.19 -19.93
CA PHE A 131 2.23 11.63 -20.71
C PHE A 131 1.80 11.43 -22.18
N SER A 132 2.78 11.35 -23.09
CA SER A 132 2.49 10.94 -24.47
C SER A 132 1.87 9.54 -24.51
N SER A 133 1.06 9.26 -25.53
CA SER A 133 0.40 7.95 -25.69
C SER A 133 1.38 6.78 -25.66
N GLY A 134 2.55 6.94 -26.29
CA GLY A 134 3.62 5.93 -26.29
C GLY A 134 4.24 5.72 -24.90
N ALA A 135 4.51 6.80 -24.15
CA ALA A 135 5.04 6.72 -22.80
C ALA A 135 4.03 6.11 -21.82
N ALA A 136 2.76 6.55 -21.88
CA ALA A 136 1.68 5.99 -21.07
C ALA A 136 1.46 4.50 -21.35
N ALA A 137 1.47 4.07 -22.62
CA ALA A 137 1.36 2.67 -22.99
C ALA A 137 2.56 1.84 -22.48
N THR A 138 3.77 2.41 -22.52
CA THR A 138 4.98 1.77 -21.97
C THR A 138 4.86 1.60 -20.47
N VAL A 139 4.54 2.66 -19.71
CA VAL A 139 4.38 2.57 -18.25
C VAL A 139 3.34 1.53 -17.87
N LEU A 140 2.16 1.54 -18.50
CA LEU A 140 1.14 0.53 -18.24
C LEU A 140 1.67 -0.87 -18.53
N ARG A 141 2.33 -1.08 -19.67
CA ARG A 141 2.87 -2.39 -20.05
C ARG A 141 3.82 -2.93 -18.99
N GLU A 142 4.80 -2.13 -18.58
CA GLU A 142 5.81 -2.52 -17.60
C GLU A 142 5.19 -2.78 -16.21
N VAL A 143 4.21 -1.97 -15.78
CA VAL A 143 3.47 -2.19 -14.50
C VAL A 143 2.69 -3.51 -14.52
N TYR A 144 2.06 -3.85 -15.65
CA TYR A 144 1.42 -5.15 -15.83
C TYR A 144 2.44 -6.30 -15.81
N ASP A 145 3.59 -6.14 -16.47
CA ASP A 145 4.62 -7.18 -16.51
C ASP A 145 5.17 -7.46 -15.10
N LEU A 146 5.44 -6.40 -14.32
CA LEU A 146 5.83 -6.49 -12.91
C LEU A 146 4.79 -7.25 -12.07
N HIS A 147 3.49 -7.00 -12.30
CA HIS A 147 2.41 -7.68 -11.57
C HIS A 147 2.38 -9.20 -11.79
N PHE A 148 2.74 -9.67 -12.99
CA PHE A 148 2.71 -11.10 -13.33
C PHE A 148 4.02 -11.85 -13.04
N VAL A 149 5.02 -11.18 -12.46
CA VAL A 149 6.27 -11.83 -12.05
C VAL A 149 6.01 -12.81 -10.88
N ARG A 150 6.72 -13.95 -10.88
CA ARG A 150 6.42 -15.11 -10.01
C ARG A 150 7.44 -15.37 -8.91
N SER A 151 8.49 -14.55 -8.84
CA SER A 151 9.52 -14.63 -7.81
C SER A 151 9.95 -13.21 -7.42
N LEU A 152 10.37 -13.06 -6.16
CA LEU A 152 10.89 -11.78 -5.68
C LEU A 152 12.17 -11.39 -6.46
N VAL A 153 13.03 -12.36 -6.78
CA VAL A 153 14.29 -12.11 -7.50
C VAL A 153 14.02 -11.54 -8.89
N SER A 154 13.21 -12.22 -9.70
CA SER A 154 12.86 -11.74 -11.05
C SER A 154 12.07 -10.44 -11.00
N TYR A 155 11.28 -10.22 -9.95
CA TYR A 155 10.54 -8.96 -9.76
C TYR A 155 11.52 -7.80 -9.53
N LEU A 156 12.50 -7.98 -8.65
CA LEU A 156 13.51 -6.97 -8.36
C LEU A 156 14.41 -6.70 -9.58
N GLU A 157 14.78 -7.73 -10.34
CA GLU A 157 15.55 -7.59 -11.59
C GLU A 157 14.76 -6.79 -12.64
N MET A 158 13.51 -7.16 -12.88
CA MET A 158 12.63 -6.44 -13.81
C MET A 158 12.39 -5.00 -13.34
N LEU A 159 12.09 -4.80 -12.06
CA LEU A 159 11.86 -3.47 -11.48
C LEU A 159 13.08 -2.57 -11.67
N ARG A 160 14.30 -3.08 -11.44
CA ARG A 160 15.53 -2.32 -11.69
C ARG A 160 15.69 -1.96 -13.17
N ALA A 161 15.40 -2.88 -14.08
CA ALA A 161 15.46 -2.61 -15.52
C ALA A 161 14.43 -1.54 -15.94
N VAL A 162 13.18 -1.69 -15.48
CA VAL A 162 12.08 -0.75 -15.71
C VAL A 162 12.45 0.63 -15.18
N LEU A 163 12.90 0.71 -13.92
CA LEU A 163 13.31 1.97 -13.32
C LEU A 163 14.50 2.59 -14.04
N LYS A 164 15.49 1.80 -14.48
CA LYS A 164 16.61 2.30 -15.27
C LYS A 164 16.15 2.89 -16.61
N LEU A 165 15.16 2.26 -17.26
CA LEU A 165 14.58 2.76 -18.51
C LEU A 165 13.74 4.02 -18.30
N TRP A 166 12.91 4.04 -17.25
CA TRP A 166 12.05 5.20 -16.92
C TRP A 166 12.87 6.40 -16.46
N LEU A 167 13.94 6.14 -15.69
CA LEU A 167 14.91 7.13 -15.23
C LEU A 167 16.06 7.31 -16.22
N GLY A 168 15.86 6.90 -17.48
CA GLY A 168 16.83 6.86 -18.59
C GLY A 168 18.24 7.38 -18.27
N GLU A 169 19.15 6.46 -17.90
CA GLU A 169 20.58 6.73 -17.67
C GLU A 169 20.90 7.74 -16.52
N PRO A 170 22.15 7.78 -16.00
CA PRO A 170 22.53 8.67 -14.89
C PRO A 170 22.44 10.13 -15.36
N GLY A 171 21.29 10.77 -15.12
CA GLY A 171 21.03 12.12 -15.62
C GLY A 171 19.59 12.44 -15.98
N ALA A 172 18.59 11.57 -15.75
CA ALA A 172 17.19 11.98 -15.72
C ALA A 172 16.97 13.01 -14.61
N CYS A 173 17.27 14.26 -14.94
CA CYS A 173 17.24 15.38 -14.06
C CYS A 173 15.77 15.83 -13.97
N ASP A 174 15.13 15.56 -12.84
CA ASP A 174 13.78 16.07 -12.55
C ASP A 174 13.80 17.57 -12.22
N VAL A 175 14.98 18.18 -12.11
CA VAL A 175 15.19 19.59 -11.78
C VAL A 175 14.39 20.53 -12.71
N PRO A 176 14.35 20.37 -14.05
CA PRO A 176 13.57 21.24 -14.92
C PRO A 176 12.05 21.15 -14.68
N LEU A 177 11.54 20.05 -14.10
CA LEU A 177 10.13 19.91 -13.74
C LEU A 177 9.74 20.78 -12.54
N THR A 178 10.73 21.29 -11.81
CA THR A 178 10.53 22.19 -10.68
C THR A 178 10.59 23.66 -11.08
N ALA A 179 10.64 23.97 -12.37
CA ALA A 179 10.76 25.33 -12.87
C ALA A 179 9.57 26.22 -12.41
N VAL A 180 9.89 27.37 -11.84
CA VAL A 180 8.94 28.41 -11.39
C VAL A 180 9.28 29.75 -12.05
N SER A 181 8.26 30.55 -12.34
CA SER A 181 8.44 31.90 -12.89
C SER A 181 8.28 32.96 -11.80
N THR A 182 9.17 33.94 -11.79
CA THR A 182 9.05 35.14 -10.94
C THR A 182 8.21 36.22 -11.63
N PRO A 183 7.66 37.21 -10.89
CA PRO A 183 6.95 38.35 -11.49
C PRO A 183 7.76 39.16 -12.50
N SER A 184 9.10 39.06 -12.48
CA SER A 184 10.00 39.66 -13.48
C SER A 184 10.09 38.87 -14.80
N GLY A 185 9.43 37.72 -14.91
CA GLY A 185 9.48 36.83 -16.08
C GLY A 185 10.70 35.90 -16.11
N MET A 186 11.53 35.88 -15.06
CA MET A 186 12.67 34.96 -14.97
C MET A 186 12.21 33.56 -14.55
N LEU A 187 12.84 32.52 -15.10
CA LEU A 187 12.60 31.13 -14.74
C LEU A 187 13.72 30.64 -13.81
N TRP A 188 13.32 29.97 -12.73
CA TRP A 188 14.21 29.35 -11.76
C TRP A 188 13.82 27.91 -11.53
N GLU A 189 14.78 27.03 -11.27
CA GLU A 189 14.56 25.62 -10.96
C GLU A 189 15.18 25.27 -9.60
N TRP A 190 14.62 24.26 -8.94
CA TRP A 190 15.08 23.79 -7.65
C TRP A 190 16.12 22.67 -7.82
N LEU A 191 17.34 22.92 -7.37
CA LEU A 191 18.43 21.91 -7.37
C LEU A 191 18.32 20.90 -6.22
N VAL A 192 17.37 21.13 -5.31
CA VAL A 192 17.03 20.26 -4.16
C VAL A 192 15.53 20.06 -4.15
N MET A 193 15.04 19.03 -3.46
CA MET A 193 13.60 18.77 -3.36
C MET A 193 12.86 19.95 -2.71
N PRO A 194 11.99 20.68 -3.44
CA PRO A 194 11.26 21.81 -2.87
C PRO A 194 10.09 21.35 -2.01
N GLN A 195 9.63 22.25 -1.13
CA GLN A 195 8.37 22.08 -0.42
C GLN A 195 7.17 22.15 -1.40
N GLY A 196 6.10 21.41 -1.08
CA GLY A 196 4.86 21.41 -1.88
C GLY A 196 4.76 20.30 -2.92
N LEU A 197 5.84 19.55 -3.21
CA LEU A 197 5.72 18.34 -4.02
C LEU A 197 4.98 17.25 -3.27
N SER A 198 3.98 16.63 -3.90
CA SER A 198 3.11 15.63 -3.25
C SER A 198 3.87 14.42 -2.70
N ASN A 199 5.01 14.06 -3.30
CA ASN A 199 5.84 12.93 -2.88
C ASN A 199 7.04 13.33 -2.01
N ALA A 200 7.24 14.63 -1.73
CA ALA A 200 8.39 15.08 -0.93
C ALA A 200 8.38 14.48 0.49
N PRO A 201 7.26 14.49 1.24
CA PRO A 201 7.23 13.89 2.58
C PRO A 201 7.52 12.39 2.55
N ALA A 202 6.94 11.65 1.60
CA ALA A 202 7.16 10.20 1.48
C ALA A 202 8.63 9.87 1.11
N THR A 203 9.23 10.68 0.25
CA THR A 203 10.64 10.52 -0.14
C THR A 203 11.58 10.79 1.02
N PHE A 204 11.34 11.88 1.77
CA PHE A 204 12.11 12.21 2.96
C PHE A 204 11.96 11.15 4.05
N ASN A 205 10.72 10.73 4.35
CA ASN A 205 10.47 9.70 5.35
C ASN A 205 11.19 8.37 5.02
N ARG A 206 11.23 7.99 3.74
CA ARG A 206 11.97 6.79 3.29
C ARG A 206 13.47 6.93 3.53
N LEU A 207 14.05 8.10 3.26
CA LEU A 207 15.47 8.40 3.52
C LEU A 207 15.76 8.28 5.02
N VAL A 208 15.01 9.00 5.86
CA VAL A 208 15.19 9.01 7.32
C VAL A 208 15.01 7.60 7.90
N THR A 209 13.96 6.89 7.52
CA THR A 209 13.71 5.51 7.98
C THR A 209 14.88 4.57 7.63
N GLN A 210 15.48 4.72 6.44
CA GLN A 210 16.63 3.91 6.04
C GLN A 210 17.90 4.25 6.82
N LEU A 211 18.18 5.54 7.01
CA LEU A 211 19.35 6.01 7.75
C LEU A 211 19.32 5.58 9.22
N PHE A 212 18.16 5.66 9.87
CA PHE A 212 18.00 5.32 11.29
C PHE A 212 17.66 3.85 11.55
N ARG A 213 17.56 3.02 10.52
CA ARG A 213 17.30 1.58 10.68
C ARG A 213 18.29 0.88 11.64
N PRO A 214 19.61 1.19 11.65
CA PRO A 214 20.54 0.63 12.64
C PRO A 214 20.23 1.04 14.08
N HIS A 215 19.52 2.14 14.27
CA HIS A 215 19.16 2.75 15.56
C HIS A 215 17.71 2.49 15.97
N GLN A 216 16.94 1.71 15.19
CA GLN A 216 15.49 1.50 15.38
C GLN A 216 15.08 0.98 16.77
N ALA A 217 16.02 0.40 17.52
CA ALA A 217 15.79 -0.09 18.88
C ALA A 217 15.54 1.04 19.88
N TYR A 218 16.03 2.25 19.62
CA TYR A 218 15.92 3.41 20.50
C TYR A 218 15.59 4.73 19.78
N ALA A 219 15.61 4.75 18.44
CA ALA A 219 15.24 5.90 17.63
C ALA A 219 14.03 5.55 16.74
N GLN A 220 12.90 6.19 17.02
CA GLN A 220 11.68 6.11 16.21
C GLN A 220 11.65 7.33 15.29
N THR A 221 11.32 7.13 14.01
CA THR A 221 11.27 8.21 13.03
C THR A 221 9.89 8.31 12.40
N TYR A 222 9.37 9.52 12.26
CA TYR A 222 8.11 9.77 11.57
C TYR A 222 8.19 11.10 10.82
N PHE A 223 8.28 11.03 9.48
CA PHE A 223 8.55 12.17 8.61
C PHE A 223 9.76 12.98 9.08
N ASP A 224 9.51 14.16 9.64
CA ASP A 224 10.53 15.13 10.03
C ASP A 224 10.96 14.99 11.50
N ASP A 225 10.27 14.14 12.28
CA ASP A 225 10.52 13.96 13.70
C ASP A 225 11.31 12.69 13.99
N ILE A 226 12.33 12.81 14.86
CA ILE A 226 13.15 11.71 15.38
C ILE A 226 13.01 11.69 16.90
N VAL A 227 12.44 10.62 17.42
CA VAL A 227 12.25 10.40 18.86
C VAL A 227 13.26 9.40 19.36
N VAL A 228 14.12 9.83 20.28
CA VAL A 228 15.10 8.97 20.94
C VAL A 228 14.59 8.63 22.34
N HIS A 229 14.54 7.35 22.67
CA HIS A 229 14.16 6.87 24.00
C HIS A 229 15.22 5.89 24.51
N SER A 230 15.40 5.86 25.82
CA SER A 230 16.42 5.03 26.45
C SER A 230 15.95 4.52 27.80
N ARG A 231 16.52 3.39 28.20
CA ARG A 231 16.38 2.81 29.53
C ARG A 231 17.75 2.40 30.04
N ALA A 232 17.90 2.32 31.35
CA ALA A 232 19.08 1.77 32.01
C ALA A 232 19.39 0.37 31.47
N GLU A 233 20.62 0.18 30.97
CA GLU A 233 21.10 -1.10 30.46
C GLU A 233 22.58 -1.27 30.84
N HIS A 234 23.03 -2.50 31.07
CA HIS A 234 24.44 -2.84 31.31
C HIS A 234 25.10 -2.05 32.47
N GLY A 235 24.34 -1.77 33.53
CA GLY A 235 24.83 -1.04 34.71
C GLY A 235 24.91 0.48 34.55
N LYS A 236 24.44 1.02 33.43
CA LYS A 236 24.32 2.48 33.19
C LYS A 236 22.98 3.01 33.69
N SER A 237 22.96 4.25 34.15
CA SER A 237 21.73 4.99 34.43
C SER A 237 20.94 5.31 33.14
N ASP A 238 19.65 5.63 33.27
CA ASP A 238 18.79 6.06 32.14
C ASP A 238 19.46 7.19 31.34
N VAL A 239 20.04 8.17 32.04
CA VAL A 239 20.70 9.35 31.45
C VAL A 239 21.96 8.96 30.68
N GLU A 240 22.81 8.11 31.25
CA GLU A 240 24.05 7.68 30.58
C GLU A 240 23.78 6.87 29.31
N SER A 241 22.80 5.96 29.37
CA SER A 241 22.31 5.26 28.18
C SER A 241 21.75 6.24 27.15
N HIS A 242 21.00 7.26 27.57
CA HIS A 242 20.40 8.25 26.69
C HIS A 242 21.42 9.13 25.99
N VAL A 243 22.44 9.61 26.70
CA VAL A 243 23.56 10.38 26.11
C VAL A 243 24.29 9.54 25.06
N GLY A 244 24.47 8.24 25.30
CA GLY A 244 25.06 7.32 24.32
C GLY A 244 24.22 7.18 23.04
N HIS A 245 22.91 6.98 23.18
CA HIS A 245 21.97 6.88 22.05
C HIS A 245 21.87 8.19 21.27
N LEU A 246 21.76 9.33 21.96
CA LEU A 246 21.74 10.65 21.34
C LEU A 246 23.01 10.91 20.54
N ARG A 247 24.19 10.56 21.08
CA ARG A 247 25.45 10.72 20.34
C ARG A 247 25.44 9.92 19.04
N ALA A 248 25.00 8.66 19.08
CA ALA A 248 24.93 7.82 17.88
C ALA A 248 23.94 8.37 16.83
N VAL A 249 22.78 8.86 17.28
CA VAL A 249 21.77 9.48 16.40
C VAL A 249 22.31 10.77 15.76
N LEU A 250 22.90 11.66 16.56
CA LEU A 250 23.46 12.93 16.08
C LEU A 250 24.66 12.71 15.15
N GLU A 251 25.48 11.69 15.39
CA GLU A 251 26.57 11.30 14.51
C GLU A 251 26.04 10.77 13.16
N CYS A 252 24.99 9.94 13.18
CA CYS A 252 24.30 9.50 11.97
C CYS A 252 23.73 10.69 11.17
N MET A 253 23.10 11.66 11.85
CA MET A 253 22.63 12.89 11.22
C MET A 253 23.78 13.69 10.58
N HIS A 254 24.87 13.88 11.32
CA HIS A 254 26.03 14.63 10.85
C HIS A 254 26.66 14.01 9.60
N ILE A 255 26.91 12.70 9.61
CA ILE A 255 27.46 11.96 8.46
C ILE A 255 26.51 12.04 7.26
N SER A 256 25.21 11.98 7.51
CA SER A 256 24.18 12.03 6.46
C SER A 256 23.82 13.45 6.02
N LYS A 257 24.46 14.48 6.59
CA LYS A 257 24.18 15.90 6.35
C LYS A 257 22.72 16.30 6.64
N LEU A 258 22.09 15.63 7.60
CA LEU A 258 20.79 16.01 8.14
C LEU A 258 20.99 17.03 9.27
N ASN A 259 20.23 18.13 9.22
CA ASN A 259 20.27 19.16 10.24
C ASN A 259 18.93 19.18 10.99
N GLY A 260 19.00 19.22 12.32
CA GLY A 260 17.84 19.47 13.18
C GLY A 260 17.61 20.97 13.33
N ASN A 261 16.35 21.37 13.48
CA ASN A 261 16.02 22.73 13.91
C ASN A 261 16.12 22.81 15.44
N LEU A 262 17.19 23.42 15.95
CA LEU A 262 17.48 23.48 17.38
C LEU A 262 16.35 24.09 18.21
N ASP A 263 15.66 25.10 17.68
CA ASP A 263 14.53 25.77 18.36
C ASP A 263 13.33 24.84 18.56
N LYS A 264 13.26 23.75 17.79
CA LYS A 264 12.21 22.72 17.89
C LYS A 264 12.68 21.46 18.61
N CYS A 265 13.96 21.36 18.96
CA CYS A 265 14.49 20.17 19.63
C CYS A 265 14.21 20.22 21.13
N VAL A 266 13.75 19.10 21.67
CA VAL A 266 13.56 18.90 23.11
C VAL A 266 14.50 17.78 23.55
N PHE A 267 15.37 18.06 24.53
CA PHE A 267 16.38 17.11 25.01
C PHE A 267 16.17 16.77 26.48
N GLY A 268 16.34 15.49 26.83
CA GLY A 268 16.38 15.03 28.21
C GLY A 268 15.10 15.27 29.02
N ALA A 269 13.96 15.45 28.35
CA ALA A 269 12.68 15.64 29.01
C ALA A 269 12.08 14.29 29.44
N GLU A 270 11.39 14.28 30.59
CA GLU A 270 10.67 13.10 31.07
C GLU A 270 9.42 12.80 30.24
N GLU A 271 8.85 13.83 29.62
CA GLU A 271 7.75 13.75 28.65
C GLU A 271 8.06 14.62 27.43
N ILE A 272 7.72 14.13 26.24
CA ILE A 272 7.89 14.87 24.99
C ILE A 272 6.60 14.87 24.16
N PRO A 273 6.27 15.98 23.48
CA PRO A 273 5.20 15.99 22.51
C PRO A 273 5.62 15.23 21.24
N PHE A 274 4.77 14.34 20.75
CA PHE A 274 4.95 13.60 19.50
C PHE A 274 3.59 13.17 18.92
N LEU A 275 3.34 13.53 17.66
CA LEU A 275 2.12 13.17 16.90
C LEU A 275 0.78 13.47 17.60
N GLY A 276 0.69 14.59 18.34
CA GLY A 276 -0.52 14.97 19.07
C GLY A 276 -0.69 14.26 20.42
N TYR A 277 0.36 13.57 20.90
CA TYR A 277 0.43 12.95 22.21
C TYR A 277 1.62 13.49 23.00
N PHE A 278 1.58 13.39 24.32
CA PHE A 278 2.77 13.43 25.16
C PHE A 278 3.18 12.00 25.51
N ILE A 279 4.42 11.67 25.22
CA ILE A 279 5.03 10.38 25.52
C ILE A 279 5.88 10.55 26.78
N GLY A 280 5.43 9.97 27.89
CA GLY A 280 6.15 9.93 29.16
C GLY A 280 6.81 8.59 29.44
N LYS A 281 7.51 8.51 30.57
CA LYS A 281 8.20 7.28 31.02
C LYS A 281 7.23 6.11 31.31
N ARG A 282 5.98 6.40 31.69
CA ARG A 282 5.01 5.38 32.12
C ARG A 282 3.66 5.46 31.40
N ASP A 283 3.38 6.56 30.73
CA ASP A 283 2.09 6.89 30.18
C ASP A 283 2.19 7.57 28.83
N LEU A 284 1.13 7.38 28.05
CA LEU A 284 0.88 8.06 26.79
C LEU A 284 -0.41 8.86 27.00
N ARG A 285 -0.32 10.18 26.95
CA ARG A 285 -1.49 11.07 27.12
C ARG A 285 -1.74 11.86 25.85
N ALA A 286 -3.00 12.02 25.46
CA ALA A 286 -3.34 12.92 24.37
C ALA A 286 -2.94 14.35 24.73
N ASP A 287 -2.51 15.13 23.74
CA ASP A 287 -2.22 16.55 23.94
C ASP A 287 -3.50 17.26 24.43
N PRO A 288 -3.48 17.90 25.63
CA PRO A 288 -4.63 18.64 26.14
C PRO A 288 -5.16 19.69 25.17
N ALA A 289 -4.31 20.28 24.32
CA ALA A 289 -4.74 21.23 23.31
C ALA A 289 -5.57 20.54 22.21
N THR A 290 -5.15 19.34 21.77
CA THR A 290 -5.90 18.53 20.80
C THR A 290 -7.23 18.07 21.40
N VAL A 291 -7.22 17.61 22.66
CA VAL A 291 -8.45 17.23 23.38
C VAL A 291 -9.40 18.42 23.50
N LYS A 292 -8.89 19.58 23.89
CA LYS A 292 -9.67 20.82 24.02
C LYS A 292 -10.29 21.23 22.68
N ALA A 293 -9.54 21.17 21.59
CA ALA A 293 -10.05 21.48 20.26
C ALA A 293 -11.22 20.57 19.83
N ILE A 294 -11.20 19.29 20.22
CA ILE A 294 -12.30 18.35 19.97
C ILE A 294 -13.50 18.63 20.88
N VAL A 295 -13.26 18.90 22.17
CA VAL A 295 -14.34 19.19 23.14
C VAL A 295 -15.05 20.49 22.80
N GLU A 296 -14.32 21.50 22.34
CA GLU A 296 -14.86 22.80 21.93
C GLU A 296 -15.36 22.81 20.48
N TRP A 297 -15.30 21.66 19.78
CA TRP A 297 -15.70 21.59 18.38
C TRP A 297 -17.21 21.88 18.23
N PRO A 298 -17.60 22.85 17.37
CA PRO A 298 -18.99 23.22 17.21
C PRO A 298 -19.79 22.08 16.56
N VAL A 299 -21.04 21.89 16.98
CA VAL A 299 -21.91 20.86 16.38
C VAL A 299 -22.02 21.12 14.86
N PRO A 300 -21.61 20.16 14.01
CA PRO A 300 -21.58 20.36 12.57
C PRO A 300 -22.99 20.58 12.02
N LYS A 301 -23.15 21.60 11.16
CA LYS A 301 -24.47 21.97 10.60
C LYS A 301 -24.70 21.42 9.20
N ASN A 302 -23.64 20.98 8.54
CA ASN A 302 -23.68 20.46 7.17
C ASN A 302 -22.61 19.38 6.96
N GLN A 303 -22.65 18.71 5.80
CA GLN A 303 -21.73 17.62 5.48
C GLN A 303 -20.26 18.06 5.33
N LYS A 304 -20.00 19.34 5.02
CA LYS A 304 -18.64 19.89 4.91
C LYS A 304 -18.02 20.09 6.30
N ASP A 305 -18.81 20.46 7.29
CA ASP A 305 -18.35 20.60 8.69
C ASP A 305 -18.02 19.25 9.36
N LEU A 306 -18.54 18.15 8.79
CA LEU A 306 -18.41 16.78 9.31
C LEU A 306 -17.26 15.99 8.66
N ARG A 307 -16.69 16.51 7.56
CA ARG A 307 -15.56 15.91 6.82
C ARG A 307 -14.25 16.56 7.22
#